data_AF-A0AAU5WJE2-F1
#
_entry.id   AF-A0AAU5WJE2-F1
#
_cell.length_a   1.000
_cell.length_b   1.000
_cell.length_c   1.000
_cell.angle_alpha   90.00
_cell.angle_beta   90.00
_cell.angle_gamma   90.00
#
_symmetry.space_group_name_H-M   'P 1'
#
loop_
_entity.id
_entity.type
_entity.pdbx_description
1 polymer ?
#
loop_
_entity_poly.entity_id
_entity_poly.type
_entity_poly.pdbx_seq_one_letter_code
_entity_poly.pdbx_strand_id
1 'polypeptide(L)'
;MTLNTKILVQDKVSYRDVWVKCNQLIGATEATRFRNEQVKTWRNGEGTPQPGNPWQIGNHLGQGLCALLNITYRPDGPFRASSEACEWYCDPGCDDEHDSPPSWLQVNFDTAYGYRDEQGRGCGDLHASLIAQLGQWLDERRVRWAWQNEFTGEIHTGYDRLTDLRGGAGR
;
A
#
# COMPACT_ATOMS: atom_id res chain seq x y z
N MET A 1 1.14 17.35 3.05
CA MET A 1 0.70 16.51 1.93
C MET A 1 1.73 15.40 1.75
N THR A 2 1.29 14.17 1.50
CA THR A 2 2.16 12.99 1.41
C THR A 2 1.99 12.32 0.05
N LEU A 3 2.99 11.53 -0.33
CA LEU A 3 2.93 10.56 -1.40
C LEU A 3 2.58 9.21 -0.78
N ASN A 4 1.45 8.62 -1.14
CA ASN A 4 0.99 7.30 -0.78
C ASN A 4 0.87 6.39 -2.01
N THR A 5 1.69 5.35 -2.10
CA THR A 5 1.59 4.36 -3.18
C THR A 5 0.96 3.08 -2.67
N LYS A 6 -0.06 2.60 -3.41
CA LYS A 6 -0.74 1.32 -3.16
C LYS A 6 -0.18 0.23 -4.07
N ILE A 7 0.14 -0.92 -3.52
CA ILE A 7 0.52 -2.14 -4.24
C ILE A 7 -0.54 -3.20 -3.95
N LEU A 8 -1.14 -3.73 -5.00
CA LEU A 8 -2.19 -4.73 -4.98
C LEU A 8 -1.57 -6.10 -5.24
N VAL A 9 -1.54 -6.95 -4.22
CA VAL A 9 -1.01 -8.32 -4.34
C VAL A 9 -2.16 -9.23 -4.75
N GLN A 10 -2.11 -9.77 -5.98
CA GLN A 10 -3.26 -10.39 -6.65
C GLN A 10 -3.43 -11.88 -6.33
N ASP A 11 -2.35 -12.56 -5.94
CA ASP A 11 -2.37 -13.98 -5.59
C ASP A 11 -2.18 -14.22 -4.10
N LYS A 12 -2.56 -15.43 -3.65
CA LYS A 12 -2.46 -15.84 -2.26
C LYS A 12 -1.01 -15.83 -1.79
N VAL A 13 -0.72 -15.00 -0.79
CA VAL A 13 0.57 -14.97 -0.10
C VAL A 13 0.36 -14.66 1.39
N SER A 14 1.27 -15.14 2.23
CA SER A 14 1.27 -14.84 3.67
C SER A 14 1.46 -13.34 3.89
N TYR A 15 0.47 -12.68 4.51
CA TYR A 15 0.60 -11.27 4.89
C TYR A 15 1.78 -11.03 5.83
N ARG A 16 2.16 -12.03 6.65
CA ARG A 16 3.31 -11.95 7.56
C ARG A 16 4.62 -11.89 6.79
N ASP A 17 4.73 -12.65 5.70
CA ASP A 17 5.96 -12.68 4.89
C ASP A 17 6.12 -11.36 4.13
N VAL A 18 5.02 -10.84 3.58
CA VAL A 18 4.99 -9.51 2.95
C VAL A 18 5.31 -8.42 3.97
N TRP A 19 4.75 -8.50 5.18
CA TRP A 19 5.06 -7.58 6.28
C TRP A 19 6.54 -7.58 6.65
N VAL A 20 7.15 -8.76 6.83
CA VAL A 20 8.58 -8.88 7.14
C VAL A 20 9.43 -8.28 6.02
N LYS A 21 9.12 -8.61 4.77
CA LYS A 21 9.84 -8.05 3.62
C LYS A 21 9.73 -6.52 3.56
N CYS A 22 8.52 -5.98 3.70
CA CYS A 22 8.31 -4.54 3.65
C CYS A 22 9.02 -3.81 4.81
N ASN A 23 9.07 -4.41 6.00
CA ASN A 23 9.85 -3.88 7.13
C ASN A 23 11.35 -3.81 6.82
N GLN A 24 11.91 -4.85 6.19
CA GLN A 24 13.31 -4.82 5.75
C GLN A 24 13.56 -3.70 4.74
N LEU A 25 12.62 -3.48 3.79
CA LEU A 25 12.76 -2.44 2.77
C LEU A 25 12.76 -1.01 3.34
N ILE A 26 11.97 -0.76 4.38
CA ILE A 26 11.89 0.57 5.02
C ILE A 26 12.93 0.78 6.13
N GLY A 27 13.84 -0.18 6.34
CA GLY A 27 14.88 -0.11 7.36
C GLY A 27 14.39 -0.32 8.79
N ALA A 28 13.26 -1.02 8.99
CA ALA A 28 12.76 -1.33 10.31
C ALA A 28 13.72 -2.28 11.06
N THR A 29 13.76 -2.13 12.38
CA THR A 29 14.60 -2.92 13.28
C THR A 29 13.73 -3.65 14.31
N GLU A 30 14.33 -4.45 15.19
CA GLU A 30 13.62 -5.10 16.29
C GLU A 30 12.98 -4.11 17.27
N ALA A 31 13.48 -2.86 17.32
CA ALA A 31 12.90 -1.80 18.14
C ALA A 31 11.62 -1.20 17.53
N THR A 32 11.37 -1.43 16.23
CA THR A 32 10.22 -0.86 15.52
C THR A 32 8.92 -1.42 16.08
N ARG A 33 8.05 -0.51 16.52
CA ARG A 33 6.69 -0.80 16.97
C ARG A 33 5.72 -0.82 15.81
N PHE A 34 4.73 -1.69 15.91
CA PHE A 34 3.65 -1.83 14.96
C PHE A 34 2.35 -2.16 15.67
N ARG A 35 1.25 -1.92 14.98
CA ARG A 35 -0.09 -2.36 15.36
C ARG A 35 -0.57 -3.40 14.36
N ASN A 36 -1.40 -4.32 14.84
CA ASN A 36 -2.14 -5.25 14.00
C ASN A 36 -3.56 -5.33 14.53
N GLU A 37 -4.49 -4.68 13.86
CA GLU A 37 -5.85 -4.48 14.35
C GLU A 37 -6.88 -4.60 13.22
N GLN A 38 -8.11 -4.92 13.59
CA GLN A 38 -9.20 -4.92 12.62
C GLN A 38 -9.60 -3.48 12.30
N VAL A 39 -9.78 -3.18 11.01
CA VAL A 39 -10.22 -1.87 10.54
C VAL A 39 -11.60 -1.56 11.15
N LYS A 40 -11.75 -0.35 11.67
CA LYS A 40 -12.98 0.10 12.34
C LYS A 40 -13.95 0.72 11.33
N THR A 41 -15.22 0.38 11.45
CA THR A 41 -16.30 1.10 10.78
C THR A 41 -16.70 2.28 11.65
N TRP A 42 -16.72 3.49 11.07
CA TRP A 42 -17.09 4.70 11.77
C TRP A 42 -18.58 5.01 11.57
N ARG A 43 -19.32 5.16 12.66
CA ARG A 43 -20.72 5.62 12.65
C ARG A 43 -20.93 6.60 13.79
N ASN A 44 -21.52 7.76 13.49
CA ASN A 44 -21.80 8.81 14.48
C ASN A 44 -20.57 9.22 15.32
N GLY A 45 -19.37 9.25 14.72
CA GLY A 45 -18.13 9.61 15.41
C GLY A 45 -17.49 8.49 16.24
N GLU A 46 -18.12 7.30 16.31
CA GLU A 46 -17.58 6.14 17.01
C GLU A 46 -17.04 5.10 16.03
N GLY A 47 -15.82 4.64 16.24
CA GLY A 47 -15.17 3.61 15.44
C GLY A 47 -15.26 2.24 16.12
N THR A 48 -15.97 1.30 15.50
CA THR A 48 -16.14 -0.07 16.03
C THR A 48 -15.64 -1.11 15.02
N PRO A 49 -14.87 -2.13 15.44
CA PRO A 49 -14.61 -3.30 14.60
C PRO A 49 -15.92 -4.04 14.31
N GLN A 50 -16.14 -4.43 13.06
CA GLN A 50 -17.32 -5.21 12.67
C GLN A 50 -16.91 -6.56 12.06
N PRO A 51 -17.73 -7.62 12.23
CA PRO A 51 -17.51 -8.88 11.53
C PRO A 51 -17.38 -8.65 10.02
N GLY A 52 -16.37 -9.26 9.40
CA GLY A 52 -16.10 -9.12 7.97
C GLY A 52 -15.23 -7.91 7.58
N ASN A 53 -14.92 -6.99 8.51
CA ASN A 53 -13.95 -5.94 8.24
C ASN A 53 -12.55 -6.53 8.00
N PRO A 54 -11.76 -5.94 7.09
CA PRO A 54 -10.38 -6.33 6.90
C PRO A 54 -9.53 -6.00 8.14
N TRP A 55 -8.37 -6.64 8.20
CA TRP A 55 -7.32 -6.36 9.17
C TRP A 55 -6.27 -5.45 8.55
N GLN A 56 -5.59 -4.70 9.41
CA GLN A 56 -4.49 -3.83 9.03
C GLN A 56 -3.32 -4.04 9.98
N ILE A 57 -2.14 -4.29 9.41
CA ILE A 57 -0.87 -4.28 10.11
C ILE A 57 -0.02 -3.10 9.63
N GLY A 58 0.51 -2.31 10.55
CA GLY A 58 1.23 -1.09 10.18
C GLY A 58 2.14 -0.53 11.25
N ASN A 59 3.15 0.23 10.84
CA ASN A 59 4.08 0.90 11.75
C ASN A 59 3.48 2.20 12.31
N HIS A 60 4.15 2.78 13.32
CA HIS A 60 3.83 4.10 13.87
C HIS A 60 4.70 5.20 13.27
N LEU A 61 4.14 6.40 13.22
CA LEU A 61 4.86 7.65 12.93
C LEU A 61 5.99 7.91 13.94
N GLY A 62 7.01 8.66 13.51
CA GLY A 62 8.07 9.15 14.39
C GLY A 62 9.15 8.12 14.76
N GLN A 63 9.20 6.97 14.09
CA GLN A 63 10.16 5.90 14.37
C GLN A 63 11.45 5.98 13.53
N GLY A 64 11.66 7.07 12.79
CA GLY A 64 12.84 7.27 11.94
C GLY A 64 12.86 6.43 10.65
N LEU A 65 11.73 5.82 10.27
CA LEU A 65 11.60 5.02 9.06
C LEU A 65 11.39 5.91 7.83
N CYS A 66 11.83 5.45 6.65
CA CYS A 66 11.70 6.22 5.41
C CYS A 66 10.25 6.34 4.91
N ALA A 67 9.36 5.45 5.34
CA ALA A 67 7.94 5.47 4.98
C ALA A 67 7.08 4.89 6.12
N LEU A 68 5.84 5.37 6.21
CA LEU A 68 4.78 4.63 6.88
C LEU A 68 4.41 3.43 6.02
N LEU A 69 4.27 2.28 6.67
CA LEU A 69 3.87 1.03 6.06
C LEU A 69 2.55 0.59 6.65
N ASN A 70 1.57 0.32 5.79
CA ASN A 70 0.29 -0.29 6.17
C ASN A 70 -0.06 -1.40 5.18
N ILE A 71 -0.32 -2.60 5.68
CA ILE A 71 -0.82 -3.73 4.88
C ILE A 71 -2.23 -4.05 5.32
N THR A 72 -3.16 -3.98 4.38
CA THR A 72 -4.56 -4.38 4.57
C THR A 72 -4.76 -5.80 4.02
N TYR A 73 -5.42 -6.65 4.79
CA TYR A 73 -5.59 -8.07 4.49
C TYR A 73 -6.86 -8.66 5.10
N ARG A 74 -7.26 -9.85 4.65
CA ARG A 74 -8.23 -10.70 5.35
C ARG A 74 -7.54 -12.02 5.73
N PRO A 75 -7.65 -12.51 6.98
CA PRO A 75 -7.02 -13.77 7.38
C PRO A 75 -7.51 -14.99 6.59
N ASP A 76 -8.80 -15.00 6.25
CA ASP A 76 -9.49 -16.20 5.75
C ASP A 76 -9.76 -16.18 4.24
N GLY A 77 -9.32 -15.15 3.52
CA GLY A 77 -9.64 -15.02 2.10
C GLY A 77 -9.01 -13.80 1.42
N PRO A 78 -9.34 -13.54 0.16
CA PRO A 78 -8.84 -12.38 -0.54
C PRO A 78 -9.36 -11.10 0.12
N PHE A 79 -8.51 -10.07 0.19
CA PHE A 79 -8.93 -8.74 0.61
C PHE A 79 -10.06 -8.20 -0.28
N ARG A 80 -9.92 -8.38 -1.60
CA ARG A 80 -10.97 -8.16 -2.62
C ARG A 80 -11.13 -9.39 -3.50
N ALA A 81 -12.33 -9.94 -3.54
CA ALA A 81 -12.65 -11.16 -4.27
C ALA A 81 -12.95 -10.91 -5.77
N SER A 82 -13.45 -9.72 -6.11
CA SER A 82 -13.77 -9.28 -7.46
C SER A 82 -13.11 -7.93 -7.76
N SER A 83 -13.10 -7.54 -9.04
CA SER A 83 -12.92 -6.13 -9.36
C SER A 83 -14.07 -5.35 -8.72
N GLU A 84 -13.73 -4.28 -8.02
CA GLU A 84 -14.70 -3.36 -7.43
C GLU A 84 -14.39 -1.98 -8.00
N ALA A 85 -15.40 -1.36 -8.61
CA ALA A 85 -15.30 -0.04 -9.22
C ALA A 85 -15.20 1.10 -8.20
N CYS A 86 -15.45 0.84 -6.90
CA CYS A 86 -15.54 1.87 -5.87
C CYS A 86 -15.01 1.44 -4.50
N GLU A 87 -14.00 2.16 -3.98
CA GLU A 87 -13.55 2.08 -2.59
C GLU A 87 -14.44 2.94 -1.69
N TRP A 88 -15.17 2.35 -0.73
CA TRP A 88 -15.71 2.82 0.58
C TRP A 88 -16.33 4.24 0.76
N TYR A 89 -16.06 5.21 -0.11
CA TYR A 89 -16.48 6.62 -0.08
C TYR A 89 -16.64 7.15 -1.51
N CYS A 90 -17.58 6.58 -2.26
CA CYS A 90 -17.92 7.12 -3.56
C CYS A 90 -19.15 8.03 -3.48
N ASP A 91 -19.04 9.18 -4.14
CA ASP A 91 -20.21 9.98 -4.49
C ASP A 91 -21.09 9.19 -5.48
N PRO A 92 -22.42 9.41 -5.50
CA PRO A 92 -23.30 8.74 -6.45
C PRO A 92 -22.86 9.00 -7.91
N GLY A 93 -22.59 7.93 -8.68
CA GLY A 93 -22.17 8.01 -10.09
C GLY A 93 -20.68 7.75 -10.37
N CYS A 94 -19.91 7.27 -9.37
CA CYS A 94 -18.50 6.90 -9.51
C CYS A 94 -18.32 5.47 -10.07
N ASP A 95 -19.16 5.08 -11.03
CA ASP A 95 -19.43 3.68 -11.32
C ASP A 95 -18.31 3.00 -12.13
N ASP A 96 -17.37 3.78 -12.71
CA ASP A 96 -16.43 3.27 -13.73
C ASP A 96 -14.96 3.77 -13.61
N GLU A 97 -14.62 4.67 -12.67
CA GLU A 97 -13.33 5.39 -12.77
C GLU A 97 -12.14 4.69 -12.09
N HIS A 98 -12.34 3.77 -11.14
CA HIS A 98 -11.25 3.19 -10.35
C HIS A 98 -11.41 1.70 -10.05
N ASP A 99 -11.50 0.88 -11.11
CA ASP A 99 -11.54 -0.58 -11.00
C ASP A 99 -10.24 -1.14 -10.40
N SER A 100 -10.27 -1.45 -9.11
CA SER A 100 -9.16 -2.14 -8.44
C SER A 100 -9.28 -3.65 -8.69
N PRO A 101 -8.23 -4.33 -9.19
CA PRO A 101 -8.28 -5.77 -9.43
C PRO A 101 -8.46 -6.57 -8.13
N PRO A 102 -8.96 -7.82 -8.24
CA PRO A 102 -8.96 -8.76 -7.14
C PRO A 102 -7.59 -8.86 -6.49
N SER A 103 -7.55 -8.85 -5.17
CA SER A 103 -6.31 -8.83 -4.40
C SER A 103 -6.43 -9.57 -3.09
N TRP A 104 -5.36 -10.24 -2.69
CA TRP A 104 -5.23 -10.87 -1.38
C TRP A 104 -4.76 -9.88 -0.33
N LEU A 105 -3.90 -8.93 -0.72
CA LEU A 105 -3.34 -7.91 0.17
C LEU A 105 -3.27 -6.57 -0.59
N GLN A 106 -3.37 -5.48 0.17
CA GLN A 106 -2.99 -4.15 -0.29
C GLN A 106 -1.87 -3.64 0.60
N VAL A 107 -0.71 -3.34 0.03
CA VAL A 107 0.43 -2.73 0.71
C VAL A 107 0.44 -1.24 0.40
N ASN A 108 0.60 -0.40 1.41
CA ASN A 108 0.68 1.05 1.26
C ASN A 108 2.00 1.54 1.85
N PHE A 109 2.75 2.30 1.06
CA PHE A 109 3.87 3.10 1.53
C PHE A 109 3.48 4.56 1.48
N ASP A 110 3.60 5.28 2.59
CA ASP A 110 3.21 6.68 2.71
C ASP A 110 4.36 7.52 3.27
N THR A 111 4.78 8.54 2.52
CA THR A 111 5.95 9.38 2.80
C THR A 111 5.63 10.85 2.53
N ALA A 112 6.17 11.79 3.32
CA ALA A 112 5.97 13.22 3.06
C ALA A 112 6.57 13.64 1.69
N TYR A 113 5.88 14.51 0.93
CA TYR A 113 6.39 15.00 -0.37
C TYR A 113 7.76 15.71 -0.26
N GLY A 114 8.02 16.36 0.87
CA GLY A 114 9.28 17.03 1.18
C GLY A 114 10.43 16.08 1.57
N TYR A 115 10.19 14.76 1.62
CA TYR A 115 11.22 13.79 1.97
C TYR A 115 12.40 13.86 1.01
N ARG A 116 13.60 13.81 1.59
CA ARG A 116 14.88 13.63 0.92
C ARG A 116 15.69 12.64 1.73
N ASP A 117 16.28 11.67 1.06
CA ASP A 117 17.25 10.78 1.70
C ASP A 117 18.64 11.43 1.77
N GLU A 118 19.61 10.72 2.35
CA GLU A 118 21.00 11.17 2.49
C GLU A 118 21.70 11.45 1.15
N GLN A 119 21.16 10.94 0.04
CA GLN A 119 21.69 11.12 -1.32
C GLN A 119 20.93 12.22 -2.09
N GLY A 120 19.96 12.88 -1.44
CA GLY A 120 19.13 13.92 -2.05
C GLY A 120 18.00 13.38 -2.94
N ARG A 121 17.73 12.08 -2.94
CA ARG A 121 16.62 11.48 -3.71
C ARG A 121 15.29 11.83 -3.07
N GLY A 122 14.28 12.09 -3.90
CA GLY A 122 12.96 12.50 -3.45
C GLY A 122 12.06 11.34 -3.01
N CYS A 123 10.87 11.67 -2.49
CA CYS A 123 9.82 10.68 -2.19
C CYS A 123 9.45 9.82 -3.41
N GLY A 124 9.39 10.39 -4.61
CA GLY A 124 9.11 9.65 -5.85
C GLY A 124 10.15 8.58 -6.16
N ASP A 125 11.44 8.89 -5.99
CA ASP A 125 12.53 7.93 -6.15
C ASP A 125 12.48 6.82 -5.10
N LEU A 126 12.18 7.18 -3.84
CA LEU A 126 11.99 6.23 -2.77
C LEU A 126 10.86 5.25 -3.10
N HIS A 127 9.69 5.76 -3.50
CA HIS A 127 8.53 4.92 -3.80
C HIS A 127 8.76 4.00 -4.99
N ALA A 128 9.34 4.52 -6.09
CA ALA A 128 9.71 3.69 -7.23
C ALA A 128 10.68 2.56 -6.82
N SER A 129 11.64 2.86 -5.93
CA SER A 129 12.58 1.87 -5.39
C SER A 129 11.90 0.82 -4.51
N LEU A 130 11.00 1.25 -3.60
CA LEU A 130 10.26 0.34 -2.72
C LEU A 130 9.36 -0.61 -3.52
N ILE A 131 8.64 -0.09 -4.52
CA ILE A 131 7.77 -0.90 -5.40
C ILE A 131 8.61 -1.87 -6.21
N ALA A 132 9.71 -1.44 -6.82
CA ALA A 132 10.57 -2.33 -7.61
C ALA A 132 11.15 -3.47 -6.74
N GLN A 133 11.64 -3.17 -5.54
CA GLN A 133 12.22 -4.18 -4.65
C GLN A 133 11.19 -5.15 -4.06
N LEU A 134 9.98 -4.66 -3.75
CA LEU A 134 8.88 -5.53 -3.35
C LEU A 134 8.42 -6.40 -4.52
N GLY A 135 8.29 -5.79 -5.70
CA GLY A 135 7.92 -6.45 -6.95
C GLY A 135 8.85 -7.61 -7.30
N GLN A 136 10.16 -7.38 -7.23
CA GLN A 136 11.16 -8.43 -7.47
C GLN A 136 10.96 -9.62 -6.53
N TRP A 137 10.72 -9.35 -5.24
CA TRP A 137 10.50 -10.39 -4.24
C TRP A 137 9.19 -11.17 -4.47
N LEU A 138 8.15 -10.51 -5.01
CA LEU A 138 6.89 -11.15 -5.41
C LEU A 138 7.07 -12.00 -6.67
N ASP A 139 7.81 -11.50 -7.66
CA ASP A 139 8.11 -12.21 -8.92
C ASP A 139 8.89 -13.51 -8.67
N GLU A 140 9.87 -13.48 -7.76
CA GLU A 140 10.61 -14.68 -7.31
C GLU A 140 9.69 -15.78 -6.76
N ARG A 141 8.51 -15.39 -6.25
CA ARG A 141 7.48 -16.29 -5.70
C ARG A 141 6.34 -16.55 -6.68
N ARG A 142 6.43 -16.03 -7.90
CA ARG A 142 5.39 -16.09 -8.95
C ARG A 142 4.05 -15.54 -8.46
N VAL A 143 4.08 -14.51 -7.64
CA VAL A 143 2.88 -13.81 -7.14
C VAL A 143 2.62 -12.62 -8.03
N ARG A 144 1.44 -12.58 -8.67
CA ARG A 144 1.04 -11.42 -9.49
C ARG A 144 0.77 -10.21 -8.62
N TRP A 145 1.13 -9.04 -9.13
CA TRP A 145 0.94 -7.77 -8.43
C TRP A 145 0.78 -6.61 -9.41
N ALA A 146 0.09 -5.58 -8.93
CA ALA A 146 -0.09 -4.31 -9.60
C ALA A 146 0.15 -3.18 -8.60
N TRP A 147 0.30 -1.95 -9.07
CA TRP A 147 0.41 -0.77 -8.21
C TRP A 147 -0.43 0.38 -8.76
N GLN A 148 -0.96 1.21 -7.85
CA GLN A 148 -1.75 2.39 -8.20
C GLN A 148 -0.88 3.64 -8.15
N ASN A 149 -0.87 4.39 -9.24
CA ASN A 149 -0.28 5.70 -9.30
C ASN A 149 -1.17 6.69 -8.55
N GLU A 150 -0.66 7.29 -7.48
CA GLU A 150 -1.44 8.24 -6.68
C GLU A 150 -1.83 9.50 -7.44
N PHE A 151 -1.01 9.95 -8.39
CA PHE A 151 -1.24 11.19 -9.12
C PHE A 151 -2.36 11.07 -10.16
N THR A 152 -2.51 9.88 -10.75
CA THR A 152 -3.45 9.64 -11.85
C THR A 152 -4.58 8.69 -11.47
N GLY A 153 -4.44 7.95 -10.38
CA GLY A 153 -5.32 6.84 -10.01
C GLY A 153 -5.15 5.59 -10.87
N GLU A 154 -4.33 5.63 -11.93
CA GLU A 154 -4.12 4.51 -12.85
C GLU A 154 -3.45 3.31 -12.16
N ILE A 155 -3.84 2.10 -12.56
CA ILE A 155 -3.25 0.85 -12.08
C ILE A 155 -2.30 0.30 -13.14
N HIS A 156 -1.07 0.02 -12.73
CA HIS A 156 -0.02 -0.51 -13.56
C HIS A 156 0.37 -1.91 -13.09
N THR A 157 0.62 -2.83 -14.03
CA THR A 157 1.04 -4.20 -13.70
C THR A 157 2.55 -4.30 -13.65
N GLY A 158 3.09 -5.00 -12.65
CA GLY A 158 4.54 -5.16 -12.52
C GLY A 158 5.28 -3.82 -12.46
N TYR A 159 6.36 -3.70 -13.24
CA TYR A 159 7.25 -2.53 -13.24
C TYR A 159 6.83 -1.41 -14.16
N ASP A 160 5.68 -1.53 -14.83
CA ASP A 160 5.24 -0.56 -15.82
C ASP A 160 5.14 0.83 -15.19
N ARG A 161 5.71 1.83 -15.89
CA ARG A 161 5.59 3.27 -15.57
C ARG A 161 6.10 3.70 -14.18
N LEU A 162 6.95 2.91 -13.52
CA LEU A 162 7.54 3.31 -12.23
C LEU A 162 8.33 4.63 -12.27
N THR A 163 8.84 5.01 -13.45
CA THR A 163 9.52 6.30 -13.66
C THR A 163 8.60 7.50 -13.46
N ASP A 164 7.29 7.33 -13.59
CA ASP A 164 6.31 8.42 -13.53
C ASP A 164 6.20 8.98 -12.11
N LEU A 165 6.49 8.16 -11.08
CA LEU A 165 6.55 8.58 -9.68
C LEU A 165 7.62 9.64 -9.42
N ARG A 166 8.68 9.69 -10.24
CA ARG A 166 9.80 10.65 -10.08
C ARG A 166 9.43 12.04 -10.58
N GLY A 167 8.56 12.14 -11.59
CA GLY A 167 8.16 13.41 -12.22
C GLY A 167 7.00 14.13 -11.52
N GLY A 168 6.21 13.42 -10.72
CA GLY A 168 5.01 13.96 -10.07
C GLY A 168 5.25 14.91 -8.90
N ALA A 169 6.45 14.88 -8.28
CA ALA A 169 6.77 15.70 -7.11
C ALA A 169 7.08 17.19 -7.43
N GLY A 170 6.85 17.64 -8.67
CA GLY A 170 7.26 18.95 -9.18
C GLY A 170 6.18 19.76 -9.90
N ARG A 171 4.89 19.49 -9.68
CA ARG A 171 3.79 20.35 -10.14
C ARG A 171 3.05 20.99 -8.98
#